data_AF-A0A2V6CDR0-F1
#
_entry.id   AF-A0A2V6CDR0-F1
#
_cell.length_a   1.000
_cell.length_b   1.000
_cell.length_c   1.000
_cell.angle_alpha   90.00
_cell.angle_beta   90.00
_cell.angle_gamma   90.00
#
_symmetry.space_group_name_H-M   'P 1'
#
loop_
_entity.id
_entity.type
_entity.pdbx_description
1 polymer ?
#
loop_
_entity_poly.entity_id
_entity_poly.type
_entity_poly.pdbx_seq_one_letter_code
_entity_poly.pdbx_strand_id
1 'polypeptide(L)'
;DRKTLREDLAKVAFQLKPGELSDVLELKEGCYLMKVEEFHPAHLKPLNEVRAEIEKALELEDRGRLRKEWIERLKAKAFIYSFTAI
;
A
#
# COMPACT_ATOMS: atom_id res chain seq x y z
N ASP A 1 -5.10 11.15 -0.58
CA ASP A 1 -4.13 10.23 -1.20
C ASP A 1 -4.76 9.67 -2.49
N ARG A 2 -3.98 9.32 -3.52
CA ARG A 2 -4.49 8.79 -4.81
C ARG A 2 -5.36 7.54 -4.65
N LYS A 3 -5.25 6.85 -3.51
CA LYS A 3 -5.97 5.62 -3.17
C LYS A 3 -7.31 5.84 -2.47
N THR A 4 -7.61 7.07 -2.02
CA THR A 4 -8.84 7.37 -1.27
C THR A 4 -10.03 7.68 -2.17
N LEU A 5 -9.77 8.11 -3.40
CA LEU A 5 -10.78 8.53 -4.36
C LEU A 5 -10.94 7.47 -5.47
N ARG A 6 -12.16 7.29 -5.97
CA ARG A 6 -12.43 6.42 -7.13
C ARG A 6 -11.57 6.85 -8.31
N GLU A 7 -11.07 5.89 -9.09
CA GLU A 7 -10.00 6.13 -10.07
C GLU A 7 -10.36 7.20 -11.13
N ASP A 8 -11.60 7.22 -11.56
CA ASP A 8 -12.18 8.19 -12.49
C ASP A 8 -12.26 9.61 -11.90
N LEU A 9 -12.72 9.74 -10.65
CA LEU A 9 -12.74 11.03 -9.95
C LEU A 9 -11.33 11.51 -9.63
N ALA A 10 -10.41 10.59 -9.28
CA ALA A 10 -9.01 10.91 -9.03
C ALA A 10 -8.34 11.50 -10.27
N LYS A 11 -8.54 10.92 -11.46
CA LYS A 11 -7.97 11.44 -12.70
C LYS A 11 -8.33 12.91 -12.94
N VAL A 12 -9.58 13.29 -12.71
CA VAL A 12 -10.03 14.68 -12.88
C VAL A 12 -9.48 15.58 -11.77
N ALA A 13 -9.60 15.15 -10.50
CA ALA A 13 -9.13 15.93 -9.35
C ALA A 13 -7.62 16.28 -9.43
N PHE A 14 -6.79 15.39 -9.97
CA PHE A 14 -5.34 15.64 -10.12
C PHE A 14 -4.97 16.47 -11.36
N GLN A 15 -5.90 16.73 -12.28
CA GLN A 15 -5.68 17.60 -13.45
C GLN A 15 -6.06 19.06 -13.18
N LEU A 16 -6.98 19.29 -12.26
CA LEU A 16 -7.46 20.64 -11.90
C LEU A 16 -6.41 21.39 -11.09
N LYS A 17 -6.35 22.71 -11.30
CA LYS A 17 -5.53 23.60 -10.47
C LYS A 17 -6.23 23.91 -9.14
N PRO A 18 -5.48 24.26 -8.08
CA PRO A 18 -6.07 24.78 -6.85
C PRO A 18 -6.99 25.97 -7.14
N GLY A 19 -8.19 25.93 -6.58
CA GLY A 19 -9.27 26.89 -6.79
C GLY A 19 -10.16 26.62 -8.00
N GLU A 20 -9.80 25.70 -8.90
CA GLU A 20 -10.53 25.40 -10.13
C GLU A 20 -11.70 24.43 -9.88
N LEU A 21 -12.81 24.68 -10.56
CA LEU A 21 -13.99 23.81 -10.60
C LEU A 21 -13.87 22.86 -11.80
N SER A 22 -14.25 21.60 -11.62
CA SER A 22 -14.41 20.67 -12.72
C SER A 22 -15.61 21.01 -13.59
N ASP A 23 -15.63 20.48 -14.80
CA ASP A 23 -16.89 20.26 -15.51
C ASP A 23 -17.76 19.24 -14.77
N VAL A 24 -19.05 19.20 -15.10
CA VAL A 24 -19.98 18.20 -14.54
C VAL A 24 -19.57 16.82 -15.04
N LEU A 25 -19.19 15.95 -14.10
CA LEU A 25 -18.82 14.57 -14.39
C LEU A 25 -20.07 13.70 -14.34
N GLU A 26 -20.53 13.25 -15.50
CA GLU A 26 -21.61 12.28 -15.61
C GLU A 26 -21.06 10.86 -15.45
N LEU A 27 -21.41 10.22 -14.34
CA LEU A 27 -21.02 8.87 -14.00
C LEU A 27 -22.27 7.99 -13.88
N LYS A 28 -22.08 6.66 -13.92
CA LYS A 28 -23.19 5.69 -13.86
C LYS A 28 -24.12 5.88 -12.66
N GLU A 29 -23.61 6.46 -11.58
CA GLU A 29 -24.31 6.66 -10.31
C GLU A 29 -24.91 8.06 -10.17
N GLY A 30 -24.59 9.01 -11.07
CA GLY A 30 -25.05 10.38 -11.01
C GLY A 30 -24.03 11.40 -11.50
N CYS A 31 -24.34 12.68 -11.29
CA CYS A 31 -23.51 13.81 -11.69
C CYS A 31 -22.68 14.34 -10.51
N TYR A 32 -21.39 14.59 -10.74
CA TYR A 32 -20.47 15.11 -9.73
C TYR A 32 -19.89 16.45 -10.20
N LEU A 33 -19.79 17.41 -9.28
CA LEU A 33 -19.07 18.66 -9.45
C LEU A 33 -18.03 18.75 -8.34
N MET A 34 -16.76 18.97 -8.68
CA MET A 34 -15.68 19.04 -7.70
C MET A 34 -14.88 20.33 -7.85
N LYS A 35 -14.34 20.82 -6.74
CA LYS A 35 -13.41 21.94 -6.68
C LYS A 35 -12.17 21.49 -5.93
N VAL A 36 -10.99 21.74 -6.48
CA VAL A 36 -9.74 21.48 -5.76
C VAL A 36 -9.48 22.68 -4.85
N GLU A 37 -9.43 22.47 -3.54
CA GLU A 37 -9.10 23.55 -2.60
C GLU A 37 -7.58 23.80 -2.57
N GLU A 38 -6.80 22.73 -2.36
CA GLU A 38 -5.35 22.81 -2.23
C GLU A 38 -4.67 21.60 -2.87
N PHE A 39 -3.51 21.83 -3.50
CA PHE A 39 -2.67 20.76 -4.06
C PHE A 39 -1.43 20.57 -3.18
N HIS A 40 -1.33 19.39 -2.57
CA HIS A 40 -0.17 18.99 -1.78
C HIS A 40 0.78 18.18 -2.68
N PRO A 41 1.92 18.75 -3.10
CA PRO A 41 2.88 18.03 -3.93
C PRO A 41 3.42 16.81 -3.18
N ALA A 42 3.77 15.77 -3.93
CA ALA A 42 4.44 14.61 -3.37
C ALA A 42 5.76 15.06 -2.73
N HIS A 43 5.87 14.92 -1.40
CA HIS A 43 7.08 15.22 -0.67
C HIS A 43 7.88 13.93 -0.45
N LEU A 44 9.18 13.97 -0.75
CA LEU A 44 10.09 12.90 -0.39
C LEU A 44 10.39 13.02 1.11
N LYS A 45 9.96 12.03 1.88
CA LYS A 45 10.36 11.95 3.29
C LYS A 45 11.88 11.72 3.34
N PRO A 46 12.65 12.54 4.05
CA PRO A 46 14.09 12.33 4.18
C PRO A 46 14.39 11.04 4.95
N LEU A 47 15.56 10.44 4.66
CA LEU A 47 15.92 9.12 5.19
C LEU A 47 15.87 9.05 6.72
N ASN A 48 16.21 10.13 7.41
CA ASN A 48 16.16 10.23 8.87
C ASN A 48 14.73 10.03 9.43
N GLU A 49 13.69 10.52 8.75
CA GLU A 49 12.30 10.42 9.21
C GLU A 49 11.75 8.99 9.04
N VAL A 50 12.21 8.28 8.02
CA VAL A 50 11.73 6.92 7.70
C VAL A 50 12.68 5.81 8.14
N ARG A 51 13.85 6.16 8.70
CA ARG A 51 14.89 5.18 9.08
C ARG A 51 14.36 4.10 10.01
N ALA A 52 13.66 4.48 11.07
CA ALA A 52 13.14 3.53 12.06
C ALA A 52 12.09 2.58 11.45
N GLU A 53 11.28 3.06 10.50
CA GLU A 53 10.31 2.25 9.78
C GLU A 53 11.02 1.24 8.87
N ILE A 54 12.05 1.68 8.15
CA ILE A 54 12.87 0.83 7.28
C ILE A 54 13.59 -0.24 8.10
N GLU A 55 14.26 0.14 9.19
CA GLU A 55 14.97 -0.81 10.07
C GLU A 55 14.02 -1.88 10.61
N LYS A 56 12.83 -1.49 11.06
CA LYS A 56 11.81 -2.43 11.53
C LYS A 56 11.32 -3.37 10.42
N ALA A 57 11.12 -2.84 9.21
CA ALA A 57 10.70 -3.64 8.06
C ALA A 57 11.76 -4.69 7.69
N LEU A 58 13.03 -4.29 7.64
CA LEU A 58 14.15 -5.19 7.37
C LEU A 58 14.30 -6.26 8.46
N GLU A 59 14.15 -5.89 9.74
CA GLU A 59 14.21 -6.84 10.85
C GLU A 59 13.12 -7.91 10.76
N LEU A 60 11.89 -7.51 10.40
CA LEU A 60 10.76 -8.41 10.18
C LEU A 60 11.03 -9.38 9.02
N GLU A 61 11.58 -8.88 7.92
CA GLU A 61 11.94 -9.67 6.75
C GLU A 61 13.01 -10.72 7.09
N ASP A 62 14.12 -10.30 7.70
CA ASP A 62 15.21 -11.18 8.08
C ASP A 62 14.77 -12.24 9.10
N ARG A 63 13.94 -11.85 10.07
CA ARG A 63 13.36 -12.80 11.04
C ARG A 63 12.51 -13.86 10.34
N GLY A 64 11.70 -13.45 9.37
CA GLY A 64 10.88 -14.36 8.57
C GLY A 64 11.74 -15.34 7.76
N ARG A 65 12.79 -14.84 7.11
CA ARG A 65 13.74 -15.64 6.35
C ARG A 65 14.46 -16.66 7.21
N LEU A 66 15.07 -16.22 8.31
CA LEU A 66 15.78 -17.09 9.24
C LEU A 66 14.86 -18.15 9.86
N ARG A 67 13.63 -17.78 10.23
CA ARG A 67 12.63 -18.72 10.73
C ARG A 67 12.31 -19.80 9.70
N LYS A 68 12.13 -19.42 8.44
CA LYS A 68 11.86 -20.36 7.34
C LYS A 68 13.04 -21.31 7.16
N GLU A 69 14.25 -20.79 7.05
CA GLU A 69 15.48 -21.59 6.92
C GLU A 69 15.64 -22.57 8.09
N TRP A 70 15.38 -22.11 9.32
CA TRP A 70 15.46 -22.94 10.52
C TRP A 70 14.42 -24.07 10.52
N ILE A 71 13.16 -23.77 10.17
CA ILE A 71 12.10 -24.78 10.05
C ILE A 71 12.46 -25.83 8.98
N GLU A 72 12.96 -25.41 7.82
CA GLU A 72 13.34 -26.35 6.77
C GLU A 72 14.51 -27.24 7.20
N ARG A 73 15.49 -26.71 7.92
CA ARG A 73 16.57 -27.52 8.51
C ARG A 73 16.05 -28.53 9.54
N LEU A 74 15.06 -28.15 10.35
CA LEU A 74 14.44 -29.06 11.31
C LEU A 74 13.66 -30.17 10.62
N LYS A 75 12.85 -29.84 9.61
CA LYS A 75 12.10 -30.82 8.81
C LYS A 75 13.03 -31.84 8.14
N ALA A 76 14.13 -31.39 7.54
CA ALA A 76 15.09 -32.27 6.88
C ALA A 76 15.74 -33.29 7.82
N LYS A 77 15.83 -32.98 9.13
CA LYS A 77 16.40 -33.86 10.16
C LYS A 77 15.33 -34.65 10.92
N ALA A 78 14.05 -34.34 10.74
CA ALA A 78 12.96 -34.98 11.47
C ALA A 78 12.34 -36.11 10.64
N PHE A 79 12.23 -37.31 11.24
CA PHE A 79 11.40 -38.38 10.69
C PHE A 79 9.93 -38.08 11.01
N ILE A 80 9.23 -37.43 10.08
CA ILE A 80 7.82 -37.08 10.22
C ILE A 80 6.97 -38.19 9.56
N TYR A 81 6.19 -38.91 10.36
CA TYR A 81 5.13 -39.80 9.89
C TYR A 81 3.77 -39.14 10.15
N SER A 82 3.01 -38.84 9.10
CA SER A 82 1.60 -38.43 9.22
C SER A 82 0.72 -39.67 9.16
N PHE A 83 0.01 -39.98 10.25
CA PHE A 83 -1.06 -40.97 10.22
C PHE A 83 -2.36 -40.26 9.86
N THR A 84 -2.88 -40.51 8.66
CA THR A 84 -4.23 -40.11 8.27
C THR A 84 -5.18 -41.19 8.76
N ALA A 85 -5.97 -40.90 9.80
CA ALA A 85 -7.06 -41.76 10.23
C ALA A 85 -8.19 -41.67 9.19
N ILE A 86 -8.64 -42.82 8.71
CA ILE A 86 -9.78 -43.02 7.81
C ILE A 86 -11.08 -42.89 8.60
#